data_AF-A0A7C0XSF8-F1
#
_entry.id   AF-A0A7C0XSF8-F1
#
_cell.length_a   1.000
_cell.length_b   1.000
_cell.length_c   1.000
_cell.angle_alpha   90.00
_cell.angle_beta   90.00
_cell.angle_gamma   90.00
#
_symmetry.space_group_name_H-M   'P 1'
#
loop_
_entity.id
_entity.type
_entity.pdbx_description
1 polymer ?
#
loop_
_entity_poly.entity_id
_entity_poly.type
_entity_poly.pdbx_seq_one_letter_code
_entity_poly.pdbx_strand_id
1 'polypeptide(L)' 'MIVVSDDINPIEIEESLSDLLFEILLNKNELCSVRAIPEKLFNEYNSPFLLNVKEEGVMI' A
#
# COMPACT_ATOMS: atom_id res chain seq x y z
N MET A 1 1.93 2.57 -0.15
CA MET A 1 1.50 1.45 0.72
C MET A 1 0.20 1.84 1.36
N ILE A 2 -0.72 0.89 1.57
CA ILE A 2 -2.02 1.14 2.20
C ILE A 2 -2.12 0.27 3.44
N VAL A 3 -2.53 0.86 4.56
CA VAL A 3 -2.82 0.14 5.79
C VAL A 3 -4.33 -0.03 5.85
N VAL A 4 -4.79 -1.27 6.02
CA VAL A 4 -6.21 -1.62 6.03
C VAL A 4 -6.57 -2.26 7.37
N SER A 5 -7.84 -2.17 7.75
CA SER A 5 -8.35 -2.86 8.95
C SER A 5 -8.09 -4.37 8.85
N ASP A 6 -7.85 -5.03 9.99
CA ASP A 6 -7.46 -6.44 10.03
C ASP A 6 -8.54 -7.42 9.51
N ASP A 7 -9.80 -6.97 9.41
CA ASP A 7 -10.94 -7.73 8.87
C ASP A 7 -11.04 -7.64 7.34
N ILE A 8 -10.26 -6.76 6.69
CA ILE A 8 -10.25 -6.57 5.24
C ILE A 8 -9.17 -7.46 4.62
N ASN A 9 -9.51 -8.17 3.54
CA ASN A 9 -8.55 -8.91 2.74
C ASN A 9 -7.66 -7.94 1.93
N PRO A 10 -6.34 -7.86 2.19
CA PRO A 10 -5.46 -6.91 1.52
C PRO A 10 -5.39 -7.12 -0.01
N ILE A 11 -5.52 -8.37 -0.47
CA ILE A 11 -5.45 -8.72 -1.90
C ILE A 11 -6.61 -8.07 -2.66
N GLU A 12 -7.83 -8.08 -2.09
CA GLU A 12 -9.00 -7.46 -2.72
C GLU A 12 -8.82 -5.95 -2.89
N ILE A 13 -8.16 -5.30 -1.93
CA ILE A 13 -7.84 -3.87 -2.02
C ILE A 13 -6.82 -3.62 -3.13
N GLU A 14 -5.76 -4.43 -3.21
CA GLU A 14 -4.77 -4.34 -4.29
C GLU A 14 -5.41 -4.54 -5.67
N GLU A 15 -6.25 -5.56 -5.83
CA GLU A 15 -6.96 -5.84 -7.09
C GLU A 15 -7.90 -4.70 -7.48
N SER A 16 -8.63 -4.14 -6.52
CA SER A 16 -9.56 -3.02 -6.76
C SER A 16 -8.89 -1.75 -7.30
N LEU A 17 -7.57 -1.60 -7.11
CA LEU A 17 -6.79 -0.45 -7.56
C LEU A 17 -6.16 -0.67 -8.95
N SER A 18 -6.30 -1.84 -9.55
CA SER A 18 -5.63 -2.19 -10.81
C SER A 18 -5.96 -1.21 -11.94
N ASP A 19 -7.24 -0.85 -12.10
CA ASP A 19 -7.67 0.09 -13.15
C ASP A 19 -7.07 1.48 -12.94
N LEU A 20 -7.06 1.98 -11.70
CA LEU A 20 -6.44 3.26 -11.36
C LEU A 20 -4.93 3.26 -11.63
N LEU A 21 -4.23 2.19 -11.25
CA LEU A 21 -2.79 2.06 -11.49
C LEU A 21 -2.49 2.00 -12.99
N PHE A 22 -3.34 1.33 -13.76
CA PHE A 22 -3.22 1.29 -15.21
C PHE A 22 -3.49 2.66 -15.84
N GLU A 23 -4.46 3.42 -15.36
CA GLU A 23 -4.70 4.79 -15.79
C GLU A 23 -3.51 5.71 -15.50
N ILE A 24 -2.87 5.58 -14.34
CA ILE A 24 -1.66 6.34 -14.01
C ILE A 24 -0.54 5.98 -14.99
N LEU A 25 -0.34 4.69 -15.25
CA LEU A 25 0.66 4.24 -16.22
C LEU A 25 0.42 4.84 -17.61
N LEU A 26 -0.82 4.82 -18.10
CA LEU A 26 -1.14 5.35 -19.43
C LEU A 26 -1.06 6.88 -19.51
N ASN A 27 -1.57 7.59 -18.51
CA ASN A 27 -1.75 9.04 -18.57
C ASN A 27 -0.54 9.82 -18.06
N LYS A 28 0.26 9.22 -17.16
CA LYS A 28 1.44 9.85 -16.57
C LYS A 28 2.74 9.23 -17.06
N ASN A 29 2.69 8.09 -17.74
CA ASN A 29 3.86 7.30 -18.11
C ASN A 29 4.73 6.97 -16.87
N GLU A 30 4.08 6.79 -15.73
CA GLU A 30 4.69 6.46 -14.43
C GLU A 30 4.19 5.09 -13.97
N LEU A 31 5.11 4.22 -13.59
CA LEU A 31 4.77 2.91 -13.03
C LEU A 31 4.66 3.02 -11.51
N CYS A 32 3.45 2.80 -10.99
CA CYS A 32 3.19 2.73 -9.56
C CYS A 32 2.94 1.30 -9.11
N SER A 33 3.43 0.95 -7.91
CA SER A 33 3.12 -0.30 -7.24
C SER A 33 2.47 0.00 -5.90
N VAL A 34 1.41 -0.74 -5.59
CA VAL A 34 0.70 -0.65 -4.31
C VAL A 34 0.82 -1.98 -3.60
N ARG A 35 0.96 -1.91 -2.28
CA ARG A 35 0.84 -3.04 -1.37
C ARG A 35 -0.09 -2.63 -0.25
N ALA A 36 -1.08 -3.48 0.03
CA ALA A 36 -1.95 -3.37 1.18
C ALA A 36 -1.44 -4.29 2.29
N ILE A 37 -1.50 -3.84 3.53
CA ILE A 37 -1.15 -4.65 4.71
C ILE A 37 -2.16 -4.42 5.84
N PRO A 38 -2.43 -5.44 6.67
CA PRO A 38 -3.25 -5.27 7.87
C PRO A 38 -2.61 -4.30 8.86
N GLU A 39 -3.44 -3.55 9.58
CA GLU A 39 -3.03 -2.59 10.61
C GLU A 39 -2.17 -3.25 11.70
N LYS A 40 -2.56 -4.44 12.17
CA LYS A 40 -1.78 -5.15 13.18
C LYS A 40 -0.37 -5.46 12.69
N LEU A 41 -0.23 -5.89 11.43
CA LEU A 41 1.07 -6.15 10.83
C LEU A 41 1.90 -4.86 10.73
N PHE A 42 1.30 -3.78 10.27
CA PHE A 42 1.97 -2.49 10.19
C PHE A 42 2.49 -2.05 11.56
N ASN A 43 1.68 -2.17 12.61
CA ASN A 43 2.02 -1.68 13.95
C ASN A 43 3.03 -2.58 14.67
N GLU A 44 2.84 -3.89 14.65
CA GLU A 44 3.58 -4.83 15.51
C GLU A 44 4.85 -5.39 14.87
N TYR A 45 4.96 -5.40 13.53
CA TYR A 45 6.10 -6.02 12.83
C TYR A 45 7.21 -5.02 12.49
N ASN A 46 8.38 -5.21 13.10
CA ASN A 46 9.56 -4.36 12.92
C ASN A 46 10.48 -4.86 11.80
N SER A 47 9.97 -4.91 10.57
CA SER A 47 10.87 -5.08 9.40
C SER A 47 11.61 -3.78 9.08
N PRO A 48 12.84 -3.85 8.55
CA PRO A 48 13.56 -2.66 8.08
C PRO A 48 12.73 -1.80 7.12
N PHE A 49 11.97 -2.45 6.22
CA PHE A 49 11.09 -1.74 5.28
C PHE A 49 9.97 -0.97 6.00
N LEU A 50 9.24 -1.60 6.92
CA LEU A 50 8.13 -0.94 7.63
C LEU A 50 8.61 0.14 8.59
N LEU A 51 9.80 -0.03 9.19
CA LEU A 51 10.41 1.01 10.02
C LEU A 51 10.71 2.27 9.19
N ASN A 52 11.32 2.11 8.01
CA ASN A 52 11.58 3.24 7.11
C ASN A 52 10.27 3.89 6.63
N VAL A 53 9.24 3.10 6.32
CA VAL A 53 7.94 3.65 5.91
C VAL A 53 7.29 4.47 7.04
N LYS A 54 7.42 4.05 8.30
CA LYS A 54 6.93 4.81 9.46
C LYS A 54 7.71 6.11 9.69
N GLU A 55 9.00 6.12 9.38
CA GLU A 55 9.88 7.26 9.61
C GLU A 55 9.81 8.30 8.47
N GLU A 56 9.83 7.84 7.23
CA GLU A 56 9.97 8.68 6.02
C GLU A 56 8.67 8.81 5.22
N GLY A 57 7.65 8.01 5.54
CA GLY A 57 6.39 8.01 4.83
C GLY A 57 5.62 9.33 4.99
N VAL A 58 4.99 9.77 3.90
CA VAL A 58 4.04 10.89 3.96
C VAL A 58 2.69 10.33 4.40
N MET A 59 2.23 10.74 5.58
CA MET A 59 0.87 10.45 6.05
C MET A 59 -0.11 11.37 5.31
N ILE A 60 -1.08 10.77 4.63
CA ILE A 60 -2.08 11.46 3.80
C ILE A 60 -3.47 11.25 4.41
#